data_AF-A0A8X6TVK5-F1
#
_entry.id   AF-A0A8X6TVK5-F1
#
_cell.length_a   1.000
_cell.length_b   1.000
_cell.length_c   1.000
_cell.angle_alpha   90.00
_cell.angle_beta   90.00
_cell.angle_gamma   90.00
#
_symmetry.space_group_name_H-M   'P 1'
#
loop_
_entity.id
_entity.type
_entity.pdbx_description
1 polymer ?
#
loop_
_entity_poly.entity_id
_entity_poly.type
_entity_poly.pdbx_seq_one_letter_code
_entity_poly.pdbx_strand_id
1 'polypeptide(L)'
;MPMKIENFKIHRATFISRSNPTKFFVNIFDSSGRFEITEGKSLVASGNIYEGKNLNLRNIPDFVKNDMFLSGEEVYNELKKSGYEYGPCFQSLIEINMEGTSGLVQWRNQWIPFLDSLFIFFGLVMNVEGLYLPTGLLSFKIDPSILKNTILASNTSNIEKQSNSTHSVPVTYDKYTRKCSSVGVEISNLNVNMVIHKGKSDSPILEKYQFVPYFTKCVLKGDSCPQLEKYCYASNDIINRIGIILRKNVNKFKLPFHNQLELNIEEYMNETNENRQILNVLSSLITNSHFKKDKVKEVFETYSRFVGKDMLNNVLVSENSLTFFMQIIQENTFRKLNVLEIIRNFPCVITSMADIQKKYLQSSFKKGSIITTKLSDVDQNILAERNIQVLPEGSLTDIAKEKTQDVAISSFMCGPLSELQDLLQTLTSVVISNGFILLFYKEKANPAELFLSTVCGEELQVHSEAVLQGVLQERNLIILSKISDPFGGSLYLLRSSSNSSHQTIIHVTEPNYVWVDKVKEELFEKKSDS
;
A
#
# COMPACT_ATOMS: atom_id res chain seq x y z
N MET A 1 18.79 -46.63 -18.34
CA MET A 1 20.00 -46.74 -19.16
C MET A 1 21.03 -45.78 -18.58
N PRO A 2 22.30 -46.19 -18.42
CA PRO A 2 23.35 -45.29 -17.98
C PRO A 2 23.64 -44.23 -19.05
N MET A 3 23.93 -43.01 -18.63
CA MET A 3 24.18 -41.87 -19.52
C MET A 3 25.26 -40.94 -18.99
N LYS A 4 25.94 -40.28 -19.92
CA LYS A 4 26.94 -39.25 -19.64
C LYS A 4 26.59 -38.00 -20.43
N ILE A 5 26.54 -36.87 -19.73
CA ILE A 5 26.44 -35.54 -20.31
C ILE A 5 27.77 -34.82 -20.12
N GLU A 6 28.21 -34.07 -21.13
CA GLU A 6 29.40 -33.23 -21.06
C GLU A 6 29.11 -31.81 -21.59
N ASN A 7 29.85 -30.85 -21.06
CA ASN A 7 29.83 -29.44 -21.48
C ASN A 7 28.42 -28.85 -21.51
N PHE A 8 27.60 -29.21 -20.51
CA PHE A 8 26.25 -28.69 -20.39
C PHE A 8 26.29 -27.21 -20.02
N LYS A 9 25.50 -26.41 -20.73
CA LYS A 9 25.37 -24.97 -20.51
C LYS A 9 23.92 -24.58 -20.51
N ILE A 10 23.56 -23.72 -19.57
CA ILE A 10 22.27 -23.03 -19.48
C ILE A 10 22.51 -21.61 -19.98
N HIS A 11 21.89 -21.28 -21.11
CA HIS A 11 22.00 -19.95 -21.72
C HIS A 11 21.00 -18.96 -21.12
N ARG A 12 19.85 -19.47 -20.66
CA ARG A 12 18.78 -18.66 -20.07
C ARG A 12 17.93 -19.49 -19.09
N ALA A 13 17.50 -18.88 -17.99
CA ALA A 13 16.46 -19.44 -17.13
C ALA A 13 15.06 -19.24 -17.73
N THR A 14 14.18 -20.23 -17.59
CA THR A 14 12.80 -20.15 -18.07
C THR A 14 11.84 -19.98 -16.89
N PHE A 15 11.02 -18.92 -16.94
CA PHE A 15 9.96 -18.68 -15.96
C PHE A 15 8.73 -19.51 -16.32
N ILE A 16 8.30 -20.37 -15.41
CA ILE A 16 7.11 -21.21 -15.59
C ILE A 16 5.90 -20.47 -14.99
N SER A 17 4.88 -20.20 -15.81
CA SER A 17 3.61 -19.62 -15.34
C SER A 17 2.58 -20.71 -15.07
N ARG A 18 1.68 -20.48 -14.11
CA ARG A 18 0.50 -21.34 -13.89
C ARG A 18 -0.56 -21.21 -14.99
N SER A 19 -0.63 -20.05 -15.65
CA SER A 19 -1.66 -19.76 -16.64
C SER A 19 -1.38 -20.35 -18.02
N ASN A 20 -0.10 -20.51 -18.38
CA ASN A 20 0.32 -20.91 -19.72
C ASN A 20 1.34 -22.06 -19.64
N PRO A 21 1.10 -23.20 -20.30
CA PRO A 21 2.05 -24.31 -20.30
C PRO A 21 3.31 -23.95 -21.09
N THR A 22 4.47 -24.02 -20.43
CA THR A 22 5.79 -23.88 -21.05
C THR A 22 6.15 -25.16 -21.81
N LYS A 23 6.52 -25.03 -23.10
CA LYS A 23 6.92 -26.15 -23.95
C LYS A 23 8.40 -26.07 -24.32
N PHE A 24 9.15 -27.13 -24.01
CA PHE A 24 10.54 -27.28 -24.42
C PHE A 24 10.64 -28.26 -25.59
N PHE A 25 11.47 -27.93 -26.58
CA PHE A 25 11.84 -28.84 -27.66
C PHE A 25 13.27 -29.29 -27.43
N VAL A 26 13.50 -30.60 -27.48
CA VAL A 26 14.82 -31.20 -27.31
C VAL A 26 15.24 -31.77 -28.64
N ASN A 27 16.36 -31.27 -29.18
CA ASN A 27 16.95 -31.77 -30.41
C ASN A 27 18.27 -32.48 -30.08
N ILE A 28 18.46 -33.70 -30.57
CA ILE A 28 19.66 -34.51 -30.36
C ILE A 28 20.24 -34.87 -31.73
N PHE A 29 21.52 -34.60 -31.92
CA PHE A 29 22.25 -34.86 -33.15
C PHE A 29 23.01 -36.20 -33.04
N ASP A 30 22.37 -37.29 -33.48
CA ASP A 30 22.83 -38.67 -33.26
C ASP A 30 24.30 -38.94 -33.62
N SER A 31 24.83 -38.32 -34.67
CA SER A 31 26.21 -38.52 -35.12
C SER A 31 27.27 -37.89 -34.20
N SER A 32 26.91 -36.84 -33.46
CA SER A 32 27.83 -36.09 -32.60
C SER A 32 27.53 -36.20 -31.11
N GLY A 33 26.33 -36.66 -30.77
CA GLY A 33 25.80 -36.63 -29.40
C GLY A 33 25.45 -35.21 -28.92
N ARG A 34 25.60 -34.17 -29.74
CA ARG A 34 25.23 -32.80 -29.35
C ARG A 34 23.72 -32.72 -29.13
N PHE A 35 23.28 -31.96 -28.14
CA PHE A 35 21.88 -31.64 -27.94
C PHE A 35 21.65 -30.16 -27.66
N GLU A 36 20.44 -29.72 -28.01
CA GLU A 36 19.94 -28.37 -27.78
C GLU A 36 18.52 -28.44 -27.22
N ILE A 37 18.23 -27.58 -26.25
CA ILE A 37 16.90 -27.41 -25.66
C ILE A 37 16.44 -26.01 -25.97
N THR A 38 15.28 -25.88 -26.63
CA THR A 38 14.69 -24.58 -26.99
C THR A 38 13.31 -24.39 -26.39
N GLU A 39 12.96 -23.14 -26.10
CA GLU A 39 11.59 -22.71 -25.79
C GLU A 39 11.12 -21.80 -26.92
N GLY A 40 10.18 -22.27 -27.74
CA GLY A 40 9.83 -21.61 -29.00
C GLY A 40 11.02 -21.55 -29.96
N LYS A 41 11.57 -20.34 -30.17
CA LYS A 41 12.75 -20.10 -31.03
C LYS A 41 14.02 -19.77 -30.24
N SER A 42 13.96 -19.74 -28.91
CA SER A 42 15.07 -19.32 -28.06
C SER A 42 15.81 -20.54 -27.50
N LEU A 43 17.14 -20.56 -27.63
CA LEU A 43 18.01 -21.56 -27.02
C LEU A 43 18.04 -21.38 -25.50
N VAL A 44 17.72 -22.44 -24.76
CA VAL A 44 17.65 -22.46 -23.30
C VAL A 44 18.88 -23.18 -22.73
N ALA A 45 19.19 -24.35 -23.27
CA ALA A 45 20.34 -25.14 -22.82
C ALA A 45 20.95 -25.95 -23.97
N SER A 46 22.20 -26.36 -23.81
CA SER A 46 22.92 -27.18 -24.78
C SER A 46 23.97 -28.04 -24.11
N GLY A 47 24.37 -29.15 -24.73
CA GLY A 47 25.49 -29.96 -24.26
C GLY A 47 25.76 -31.12 -25.22
N ASN A 48 26.52 -32.10 -24.74
CA ASN A 48 26.68 -33.38 -25.42
C ASN A 48 26.16 -34.50 -24.53
N ILE A 49 25.44 -35.46 -25.09
CA ILE A 49 24.89 -36.64 -24.44
C ILE A 49 25.45 -37.89 -25.10
N TYR A 50 25.85 -38.85 -24.27
CA TYR A 50 26.42 -40.13 -24.68
C TYR A 50 25.79 -41.26 -23.89
N GLU A 51 25.62 -42.40 -24.54
CA GLU A 51 25.29 -43.65 -23.86
C GLU A 51 26.45 -44.06 -22.95
N GLY A 52 26.15 -44.34 -21.68
CA GLY A 52 27.14 -44.65 -20.66
C GLY A 52 27.53 -46.12 -20.66
N LYS A 53 28.35 -46.57 -21.61
CA LYS A 53 28.94 -47.91 -21.55
C LYS A 53 30.02 -47.92 -20.47
N ASN A 54 29.82 -48.69 -19.39
CA ASN A 54 30.73 -48.83 -18.24
C ASN A 54 31.11 -47.48 -17.60
N LEU A 55 30.14 -46.75 -17.06
CA LEU A 55 30.41 -45.52 -16.32
C LEU A 55 31.25 -45.83 -15.07
N ASN A 56 32.51 -45.41 -15.08
CA ASN A 56 33.34 -45.38 -13.87
C ASN A 56 32.81 -44.27 -12.93
N LEU A 57 31.89 -44.66 -12.04
CA LEU A 57 31.36 -43.85 -10.95
C LEU A 57 32.17 -44.11 -9.68
N ARG A 58 32.43 -43.05 -8.91
CA ARG A 58 33.13 -43.16 -7.63
C ARG A 58 32.29 -43.98 -6.63
N ASN A 59 32.94 -44.91 -5.93
CA ASN A 59 32.33 -45.56 -4.77
C ASN A 59 32.17 -44.53 -3.65
N ILE A 60 30.95 -44.41 -3.12
CA ILE A 60 30.65 -43.49 -2.03
C ILE A 60 30.98 -44.21 -0.73
N PRO A 61 31.81 -43.64 0.15
CA PRO A 61 32.08 -44.23 1.45
C PRO A 61 30.80 -44.31 2.28
N ASP A 62 30.75 -45.23 3.23
CA ASP A 62 29.64 -45.32 4.17
C ASP A 62 29.50 -44.00 4.93
N PHE A 63 28.25 -43.57 5.11
CA PHE A 63 27.94 -42.36 5.85
C PHE A 63 28.22 -42.57 7.34
N VAL A 64 29.18 -41.84 7.89
CA VAL A 64 29.50 -41.85 9.33
C VAL A 64 29.02 -40.55 9.94
N LYS A 65 28.01 -40.65 10.80
CA LYS A 65 27.47 -39.50 11.54
C LYS A 65 28.38 -39.16 12.73
N ASN A 66 28.81 -37.90 12.78
CA ASN A 66 29.49 -37.28 13.92
C ASN A 66 28.67 -36.06 14.40
N ASP A 67 29.07 -35.39 15.50
CA ASP A 67 28.29 -34.30 16.13
C ASP A 67 28.25 -32.96 15.35
N MET A 68 28.74 -32.88 14.11
CA MET A 68 28.88 -31.63 13.34
C MET A 68 28.08 -31.63 12.02
N PHE A 69 26.77 -31.82 12.11
CA PHE A 69 25.84 -31.78 10.97
C PHE A 69 24.73 -30.74 11.18
N LEU A 70 24.35 -30.08 10.10
CA LEU A 70 23.18 -29.22 9.99
C LEU A 70 22.01 -30.01 9.40
N SER A 71 20.82 -29.79 9.91
CA SER A 71 19.59 -30.33 9.33
C SER A 71 19.29 -29.65 7.99
N GLY A 72 18.58 -30.37 7.12
CA GLY A 72 18.07 -29.81 5.87
C GLY A 72 17.19 -28.57 6.10
N GLU A 73 16.39 -28.55 7.16
CA GLU A 73 15.54 -27.41 7.51
C GLU A 73 16.37 -26.15 7.79
N GLU A 74 17.43 -26.25 8.59
CA GLU A 74 18.34 -25.13 8.86
C GLU A 74 19.00 -24.63 7.57
N VAL A 75 19.43 -25.55 6.70
CA VAL A 75 20.04 -25.21 5.41
C VAL A 75 19.05 -24.50 4.48
N TYR A 76 17.82 -25.01 4.34
CA TYR A 76 16.80 -24.40 3.49
C TYR A 76 16.32 -23.05 4.06
N ASN A 77 16.29 -22.88 5.38
CA ASN A 77 16.03 -21.59 6.00
C ASN A 77 17.13 -20.56 5.68
N GLU A 78 18.39 -20.98 5.68
CA GLU A 78 19.50 -20.11 5.28
C GLU A 78 19.45 -19.76 3.79
N LEU A 79 19.23 -20.76 2.93
CA LEU A 79 19.03 -20.56 1.49
C LEU A 79 17.86 -19.61 1.21
N LYS A 80 16.77 -19.68 1.98
CA LYS A 80 15.63 -18.77 1.85
C LYS A 80 16.00 -17.32 2.13
N LYS A 81 16.88 -17.04 3.11
CA LYS A 81 17.39 -15.69 3.38
C LYS A 81 18.20 -15.14 2.20
N SER A 82 18.94 -16.01 1.52
CA SER A 82 19.69 -15.68 0.29
C SER A 82 18.82 -15.59 -0.97
N GLY A 83 17.51 -15.81 -0.85
CA GLY A 83 16.53 -15.67 -1.94
C GLY A 83 16.12 -16.97 -2.64
N TYR A 84 16.58 -18.13 -2.17
CA TYR A 84 16.14 -19.44 -2.68
C TYR A 84 14.82 -19.87 -2.03
N GLU A 85 13.69 -19.60 -2.68
CA GLU A 85 12.36 -19.99 -2.20
C GLU A 85 12.01 -21.46 -2.53
N TYR A 86 12.83 -22.41 -2.07
CA TYR A 86 12.60 -23.85 -2.29
C TYR A 86 11.28 -24.32 -1.65
N GLY A 87 10.35 -24.83 -2.47
CA GLY A 87 9.11 -25.43 -1.99
C GLY A 87 9.28 -26.86 -1.45
N PRO A 88 8.27 -27.44 -0.77
CA PRO A 88 8.39 -28.73 -0.07
C PRO A 88 8.84 -29.91 -0.95
N CYS A 89 8.49 -29.91 -2.24
CA CYS A 89 8.89 -30.95 -3.18
C CYS A 89 10.39 -30.92 -3.53
N PHE A 90 11.06 -29.76 -3.40
CA PHE A 90 12.48 -29.59 -3.69
C PHE A 90 13.37 -29.62 -2.45
N GLN A 91 12.77 -29.72 -1.26
CA GLN A 91 13.50 -29.85 0.00
C GLN A 91 13.83 -31.33 0.29
N SER A 92 14.81 -31.88 -0.45
CA SER A 92 15.22 -33.28 -0.31
C SER A 92 16.51 -33.48 0.50
N LEU A 93 17.26 -32.42 0.82
CA LEU A 93 18.39 -32.52 1.75
C LEU A 93 17.90 -32.91 3.15
N ILE A 94 18.48 -33.96 3.74
CA ILE A 94 18.17 -34.41 5.11
C ILE A 94 19.14 -33.78 6.10
N GLU A 95 20.43 -33.92 5.84
CA GLU A 95 21.50 -33.35 6.67
C GLU A 95 22.79 -33.18 5.86
N ILE A 96 23.62 -32.21 6.25
CA ILE A 96 24.92 -31.92 5.65
C ILE A 96 25.92 -31.61 6.75
N ASN A 97 27.18 -32.03 6.60
CA ASN A 97 28.20 -31.66 7.57
C ASN A 97 28.53 -30.17 7.48
N MET A 98 29.14 -29.63 8.53
CA MET A 98 29.54 -28.21 8.60
C MET A 98 30.46 -27.76 7.46
N GLU A 99 31.21 -28.67 6.83
CA GLU A 99 32.10 -28.35 5.70
C GLU A 99 31.41 -28.39 4.33
N GLY A 100 30.17 -28.88 4.25
CA GLY A 100 29.46 -29.07 2.98
C GLY A 100 30.01 -30.21 2.11
N THR A 101 30.84 -31.10 2.66
CA THR A 101 31.55 -32.17 1.94
C THR A 101 30.87 -33.53 2.04
N SER A 102 29.94 -33.74 2.98
CA SER A 102 29.22 -35.01 3.13
C SER A 102 27.83 -34.80 3.71
N GLY A 103 26.85 -35.60 3.29
CA GLY A 103 25.49 -35.49 3.79
C GLY A 103 24.56 -36.59 3.29
N LEU A 104 23.29 -36.47 3.65
CA LEU A 104 22.22 -37.37 3.24
C LEU A 104 21.16 -36.60 2.45
N VAL A 105 20.73 -37.17 1.32
CA VAL A 105 19.62 -36.65 0.51
C VAL A 105 18.55 -37.72 0.40
N GLN A 106 17.30 -37.29 0.55
CA GLN A 106 16.13 -38.14 0.43
C GLN A 106 15.80 -38.40 -1.04
N TRP A 107 15.73 -39.68 -1.40
CA TRP A 107 15.17 -40.14 -2.67
C TRP A 107 13.67 -40.38 -2.52
N ARG A 108 12.87 -39.69 -3.35
CA ARG A 108 11.39 -39.78 -3.39
C ARG A 108 10.88 -40.26 -4.75
N ASN A 109 11.65 -41.12 -5.43
CA ASN A 109 11.36 -41.55 -6.81
C ASN A 109 11.24 -40.38 -7.82
N GLN A 110 11.93 -39.27 -7.55
CA GLN A 110 11.93 -38.07 -8.39
C GLN A 110 13.37 -37.62 -8.63
N TRP A 111 13.82 -37.72 -9.88
CA TRP A 111 15.18 -37.33 -10.27
C TRP A 111 15.42 -35.82 -10.12
N ILE A 112 14.45 -34.99 -10.47
CA ILE A 112 14.66 -33.53 -10.53
C ILE A 112 14.99 -32.96 -9.13
N PRO A 113 14.19 -33.15 -8.07
CA PRO A 113 14.52 -32.66 -6.73
C PRO A 113 15.78 -33.28 -6.13
N PHE A 114 16.01 -34.57 -6.41
CA PHE A 114 17.20 -35.28 -5.95
C PHE A 114 18.46 -34.65 -6.53
N LEU A 115 18.51 -34.47 -7.85
CA LEU A 115 19.64 -33.87 -8.55
C LEU A 115 19.84 -32.41 -8.16
N ASP A 116 18.77 -31.64 -8.00
CA ASP A 116 18.85 -30.24 -7.58
C ASP A 116 19.44 -30.12 -6.15
N SER A 117 19.09 -31.02 -5.24
CA SER A 117 19.65 -31.06 -3.89
C SER A 117 21.16 -31.33 -3.89
N LEU A 118 21.70 -32.01 -4.91
CA LEU A 118 23.15 -32.20 -5.05
C LEU A 118 23.90 -30.90 -5.38
N PHE A 119 23.21 -29.90 -5.96
CA PHE A 119 23.82 -28.60 -6.23
C PHE A 119 24.13 -27.82 -4.95
N ILE A 120 23.39 -28.07 -3.86
CA ILE A 120 23.62 -27.45 -2.55
C ILE A 120 25.07 -27.71 -2.07
N PHE A 121 25.59 -28.91 -2.32
CA PHE A 121 26.96 -29.33 -1.96
C PHE A 121 28.06 -28.59 -2.73
N PHE A 122 27.75 -27.88 -3.82
CA PHE A 122 28.71 -27.03 -4.53
C PHE A 122 28.93 -25.66 -3.84
N GLY A 123 28.60 -25.55 -2.56
CA GLY A 123 28.83 -24.36 -1.75
C GLY A 123 27.75 -23.29 -1.88
N LEU A 124 26.54 -23.62 -2.35
CA LEU A 124 25.44 -22.64 -2.47
C LEU A 124 25.05 -22.02 -1.12
N VAL A 125 25.26 -22.74 -0.02
CA VAL A 125 24.96 -22.30 1.36
C VAL A 125 26.10 -21.46 1.95
N MET A 126 27.33 -21.68 1.50
CA MET A 126 28.53 -21.06 2.09
C MET A 126 28.90 -19.72 1.45
N ASN A 127 28.25 -19.36 0.35
CA ASN A 127 28.45 -18.08 -0.31
C ASN A 127 27.57 -17.02 0.36
N VAL A 128 28.19 -16.18 1.21
CA VAL A 128 27.52 -15.18 2.05
C VAL A 128 26.95 -14.01 1.22
N GLU A 129 27.40 -13.84 -0.03
CA GLU A 129 27.09 -12.67 -0.86
C GLU A 129 26.17 -13.03 -2.04
N GLY A 130 24.89 -13.32 -1.74
CA GLY A 130 23.81 -13.28 -2.74
C GLY A 130 23.36 -14.61 -3.35
N LEU A 131 22.45 -14.51 -4.32
CA LEU A 131 21.77 -15.64 -4.96
C LEU A 131 22.60 -16.16 -6.15
N TYR A 132 22.96 -17.43 -6.16
CA TYR A 132 23.73 -18.05 -7.25
C TYR A 132 22.88 -19.06 -8.04
N LEU A 133 22.84 -18.92 -9.36
CA LEU A 133 22.14 -19.87 -10.24
C LEU A 133 23.13 -20.71 -11.05
N PRO A 134 22.89 -22.02 -11.19
CA PRO A 134 23.64 -22.87 -12.11
C PRO A 134 23.59 -22.37 -13.55
N THR A 135 24.76 -22.28 -14.20
CA THR A 135 24.90 -21.88 -15.61
C THR A 135 25.49 -22.97 -16.49
N GLY A 136 25.99 -24.05 -15.89
CA GLY A 136 26.48 -25.21 -16.63
C GLY A 136 27.22 -26.20 -15.75
N LEU A 137 27.58 -27.34 -16.34
CA LEU A 137 28.42 -28.35 -15.71
C LEU A 137 29.37 -28.96 -16.73
N LEU A 138 30.56 -29.39 -16.27
CA LEU A 138 31.55 -30.00 -17.15
C LEU A 138 31.17 -31.43 -17.52
N SER A 139 30.79 -32.23 -16.53
CA SER A 139 30.37 -33.61 -16.78
C SER A 139 29.33 -34.06 -15.76
N PHE A 140 28.38 -34.84 -16.23
CA PHE A 140 27.33 -35.42 -15.41
C PHE A 140 27.08 -36.85 -15.84
N LYS A 141 27.21 -37.80 -14.90
CA LYS A 141 27.03 -39.23 -15.15
C LYS A 141 25.88 -39.73 -14.30
N ILE A 142 24.96 -40.48 -14.90
CA ILE A 142 23.91 -41.20 -14.19
C ILE A 142 23.92 -42.66 -14.62
N ASP A 143 23.94 -43.56 -13.66
CA ASP A 143 23.55 -44.96 -13.82
C ASP A 143 22.33 -45.28 -12.94
N PRO A 144 21.12 -45.29 -13.52
CA PRO A 144 19.90 -45.57 -12.77
C PRO A 144 19.86 -46.98 -12.17
N SER A 145 20.61 -47.93 -12.72
CA SER A 145 20.61 -49.32 -12.25
C SER A 145 21.28 -49.45 -10.89
N ILE A 146 22.35 -48.70 -10.64
CA ILE A 146 23.06 -48.66 -9.35
C ILE A 146 22.15 -48.11 -8.26
N LEU A 147 21.47 -46.98 -8.54
CA LEU A 147 20.51 -46.40 -7.60
C LEU A 147 19.38 -47.37 -7.29
N LYS A 148 18.77 -47.98 -8.32
CA LYS A 148 17.70 -48.97 -8.15
C LYS A 148 18.15 -50.17 -7.32
N ASN A 149 19.32 -50.74 -7.60
CA ASN A 149 19.84 -51.90 -6.89
C ASN A 149 20.14 -51.58 -5.42
N THR A 150 20.66 -50.38 -5.14
CA THR A 150 20.94 -49.91 -3.77
C THR A 150 19.65 -49.69 -2.97
N ILE A 151 18.62 -49.16 -3.62
CA ILE A 151 17.28 -49.01 -3.01
C ILE A 151 16.65 -50.39 -2.75
N LEU A 152 16.78 -51.33 -3.68
CA LEU A 152 16.27 -52.70 -3.50
C LEU A 152 17.01 -53.44 -2.37
N ALA A 153 18.33 -53.30 -2.27
CA ALA A 153 19.15 -53.91 -1.23
C ALA A 153 18.83 -53.37 0.18
N SER A 154 18.49 -52.08 0.30
CA SER A 154 18.07 -51.49 1.58
C SER A 154 16.64 -51.87 1.99
N ASN A 155 15.76 -52.23 1.04
CA ASN A 155 14.42 -52.74 1.34
C ASN A 155 14.43 -54.19 1.86
N THR A 156 15.46 -54.99 1.55
CA THR A 156 15.56 -56.38 2.00
C THR A 156 15.93 -56.54 3.48
N SER A 157 16.43 -55.51 4.16
CA SER A 157 16.75 -55.53 5.59
C SER A 157 15.60 -55.04 6.50
N ASN A 158 14.61 -54.34 5.95
CA ASN A 158 13.48 -53.79 6.71
C ASN A 158 12.16 -54.41 6.22
N ILE A 159 11.69 -55.44 6.93
CA ILE A 159 10.39 -56.09 6.69
C ILE A 159 9.26 -55.19 7.19
N GLU A 160 9.04 -54.02 6.59
CA GLU A 160 7.75 -53.32 6.67
C GLU A 160 7.43 -52.65 5.34
N LYS A 161 6.43 -53.23 4.66
CA LYS A 161 5.84 -52.68 3.43
C LYS A 161 5.06 -51.41 3.78
N GLN A 162 5.58 -50.25 3.42
CA GLN A 162 4.76 -49.05 3.21
C GLN A 162 5.02 -48.48 1.83
N SER A 163 3.94 -48.15 1.13
CA SER A 163 3.86 -47.67 -0.26
C SER A 163 4.42 -46.25 -0.49
N ASN A 164 5.19 -45.71 0.46
CA ASN A 164 5.88 -44.42 0.42
C ASN A 164 7.28 -44.53 1.07
N SER A 165 8.05 -45.58 0.73
CA SER A 165 9.40 -45.75 1.26
C SER A 165 10.30 -44.60 0.77
N THR A 166 10.63 -43.68 1.66
CA THR A 166 11.64 -42.65 1.40
C THR A 166 13.01 -43.22 1.75
N HIS A 167 13.96 -43.16 0.82
CA HIS A 167 15.30 -43.71 1.01
C HIS A 167 16.31 -42.59 1.20
N SER A 168 17.12 -42.65 2.26
CA SER A 168 18.26 -41.75 2.42
C SER A 168 19.45 -42.26 1.63
N VAL A 169 20.05 -41.40 0.82
CA VAL A 169 21.20 -41.73 -0.03
C VAL A 169 22.39 -40.85 0.38
N PRO A 170 23.59 -41.43 0.58
CA PRO A 170 24.77 -40.66 0.92
C PRO A 170 25.24 -39.81 -0.27
N VAL A 171 25.76 -38.63 0.06
CA VAL A 171 26.35 -37.68 -0.87
C VAL A 171 27.72 -37.28 -0.34
N THR A 172 28.70 -37.23 -1.23
CA THR A 172 30.03 -36.70 -0.93
C THR A 172 30.44 -35.66 -1.96
N TYR A 173 31.04 -34.58 -1.50
CA TYR A 173 31.59 -33.52 -2.32
C TYR A 173 33.08 -33.34 -2.03
N ASP A 174 33.87 -33.42 -3.10
CA ASP A 174 35.30 -33.17 -3.07
C ASP A 174 35.56 -31.77 -3.64
N LYS A 175 35.92 -30.84 -2.75
CA LYS A 175 36.20 -29.43 -3.08
C LYS A 175 37.39 -29.25 -4.01
N TYR A 176 38.38 -30.15 -3.99
CA TYR A 176 39.59 -30.03 -4.80
C TYR A 176 39.34 -30.46 -6.23
N THR A 177 38.58 -31.54 -6.42
CA THR A 177 38.19 -32.01 -7.76
C THR A 177 36.89 -31.37 -8.26
N ARG A 178 36.20 -30.63 -7.38
CA ARG A 178 34.85 -30.06 -7.58
C ARG A 178 33.87 -31.11 -8.08
N LYS A 179 33.87 -32.30 -7.45
CA LYS A 179 33.02 -33.44 -7.80
C LYS A 179 32.04 -33.75 -6.68
N CYS A 180 30.76 -33.78 -7.01
CA CYS A 180 29.69 -34.27 -6.14
C CYS A 180 29.29 -35.67 -6.60
N SER A 181 29.37 -36.65 -5.71
CA SER A 181 29.06 -38.05 -5.98
C SER A 181 27.97 -38.53 -5.04
N SER A 182 26.98 -39.22 -5.60
CA SER A 182 25.93 -39.93 -4.87
C SER A 182 25.59 -41.22 -5.61
N VAL A 183 24.72 -42.06 -5.07
CA VAL A 183 24.54 -43.43 -5.55
C VAL A 183 24.04 -43.41 -7.00
N GLY A 184 24.86 -43.94 -7.91
CA GLY A 184 24.55 -43.93 -9.34
C GLY A 184 24.66 -42.55 -10.01
N VAL A 185 25.19 -41.52 -9.34
CA VAL A 185 25.27 -40.14 -9.87
C VAL A 185 26.63 -39.51 -9.58
N GLU A 186 27.21 -38.85 -10.57
CA GLU A 186 28.41 -38.02 -10.40
C GLU A 186 28.28 -36.72 -11.20
N ILE A 187 28.39 -35.58 -10.51
CA ILE A 187 28.42 -34.23 -11.10
C ILE A 187 29.83 -33.69 -10.94
N SER A 188 30.45 -33.26 -12.04
CA SER A 188 31.76 -32.63 -12.05
C SER A 188 31.64 -31.17 -12.48
N ASN A 189 32.20 -30.28 -11.65
CA ASN A 189 32.40 -28.87 -11.91
C ASN A 189 31.11 -28.11 -12.32
N LEU A 190 30.31 -27.73 -11.32
CA LEU A 190 29.14 -26.86 -11.48
C LEU A 190 29.58 -25.40 -11.60
N ASN A 191 29.22 -24.75 -12.69
CA ASN A 191 29.38 -23.32 -12.88
C ASN A 191 28.13 -22.61 -12.36
N VAL A 192 28.33 -21.52 -11.62
CA VAL A 192 27.26 -20.70 -11.06
C VAL A 192 27.55 -19.23 -11.32
N ASN A 193 26.49 -18.43 -11.52
CA ASN A 193 26.59 -16.98 -11.62
C ASN A 193 25.76 -16.33 -10.51
N MET A 194 26.28 -15.24 -9.94
CA MET A 194 25.54 -14.40 -9.00
C MET A 194 24.42 -13.66 -9.73
N VAL A 195 23.26 -13.58 -9.08
CA VAL A 195 22.09 -12.86 -9.54
C VAL A 195 21.70 -11.85 -8.47
N ILE A 196 21.45 -10.61 -8.89
CA ILE A 196 20.92 -9.58 -8.00
C ILE A 196 19.48 -9.95 -7.68
N HIS A 197 19.21 -10.23 -6.40
CA HIS A 197 17.85 -10.43 -5.92
C HIS A 197 17.08 -9.12 -6.07
N LYS A 198 16.22 -9.03 -7.09
CA LYS A 198 15.22 -7.97 -7.17
C LYS A 198 14.19 -8.28 -6.10
N GLY A 199 14.40 -7.75 -4.89
CA GLY A 199 13.46 -7.92 -3.79
C GLY A 199 12.03 -7.69 -4.27
N LYS A 200 11.09 -8.51 -3.78
CA LYS A 200 9.66 -8.23 -3.98
C LYS A 200 9.44 -6.78 -3.55
N SER A 201 8.70 -6.03 -4.37
CA SER A 201 8.35 -4.62 -4.13
C SER A 201 7.34 -4.48 -2.97
N ASP A 202 7.57 -5.18 -1.87
CA ASP A 202 6.81 -5.02 -0.63
C ASP A 202 7.47 -3.85 0.11
N SER A 203 7.15 -2.63 -0.32
CA SER A 203 7.56 -1.42 0.40
C SER A 203 6.80 -1.40 1.73
N PRO A 204 7.46 -1.55 2.89
CA PRO A 204 6.78 -1.52 4.18
C PRO A 204 6.14 -0.14 4.37
N ILE A 205 4.95 -0.12 4.97
CA ILE A 205 4.31 1.14 5.39
C ILE A 205 5.02 1.58 6.67
N LEU A 206 5.70 2.74 6.59
CA LEU A 206 6.35 3.35 7.74
C LEU A 206 5.39 4.35 8.38
N GLU A 207 5.03 4.09 9.63
CA GLU A 207 4.13 4.94 10.41
C GLU A 207 4.83 5.51 11.65
N LYS A 208 4.32 6.64 12.13
CA LYS A 208 4.75 7.24 13.40
C LYS A 208 3.59 7.24 14.38
N TYR A 209 3.77 6.59 15.53
CA TYR A 209 2.80 6.60 16.62
C TYR A 209 3.08 7.79 17.56
N GLN A 210 2.22 8.79 17.56
CA GLN A 210 2.37 10.00 18.36
C GLN A 210 1.03 10.45 18.94
N PHE A 211 1.08 11.13 20.09
CA PHE A 211 -0.09 11.79 20.64
C PHE A 211 -0.53 12.95 19.74
N VAL A 212 -1.81 12.99 19.37
CA VAL A 212 -2.43 14.09 18.62
C VAL A 212 -3.65 14.58 19.41
N PRO A 213 -3.66 15.84 19.88
CA PRO A 213 -4.84 16.41 20.54
C PRO A 213 -6.06 16.43 19.62
N TYR A 214 -7.25 16.19 20.16
CA TYR A 214 -8.52 16.33 19.41
C TYR A 214 -8.75 17.74 18.87
N PHE A 215 -8.17 18.76 19.49
CA PHE A 215 -8.23 20.13 18.98
C PHE A 215 -6.81 20.55 18.60
N THR A 216 -6.55 20.61 17.30
CA THR A 216 -5.21 20.91 16.78
C THR A 216 -5.25 21.94 15.66
N LYS A 217 -4.10 22.58 15.43
CA LYS A 217 -3.89 23.51 14.32
C LYS A 217 -2.96 22.84 13.32
N CYS A 218 -3.36 22.84 12.06
CA CYS A 218 -2.52 22.42 10.96
C CYS A 218 -1.31 23.36 10.86
N VAL A 219 -0.11 22.78 10.94
CA VAL A 219 1.15 23.51 10.78
C VAL A 219 1.67 23.25 9.37
N LEU A 220 1.65 24.28 8.55
CA LEU A 220 2.17 24.24 7.18
C LEU A 220 3.63 24.68 7.20
N LYS A 221 4.55 23.77 6.87
CA LYS A 221 5.97 24.10 6.65
C LYS A 221 6.19 24.27 5.15
N GLY A 222 6.91 25.32 4.74
CA GLY A 222 7.13 25.67 3.32
C GLY A 222 7.64 24.48 2.49
N ASP A 223 8.70 23.82 3.00
CA ASP A 223 9.30 22.64 2.37
C ASP A 223 8.33 21.45 2.20
N SER A 224 7.27 21.38 3.02
CA SER A 224 6.28 20.31 2.99
C SER A 224 5.16 20.55 1.97
N CYS A 225 5.00 21.77 1.45
CA CYS A 225 3.89 22.15 0.57
C CYS A 225 4.32 23.16 -0.52
N PRO A 226 5.24 22.80 -1.44
CA PRO A 226 5.82 23.73 -2.41
C PRO A 226 4.80 24.36 -3.36
N GLN A 227 3.72 23.65 -3.70
CA GLN A 227 2.64 24.20 -4.55
C GLN A 227 1.87 25.31 -3.86
N LEU A 228 1.60 25.15 -2.56
CA LEU A 228 0.92 26.18 -1.76
C LEU A 228 1.80 27.42 -1.60
N GLU A 229 3.11 27.23 -1.42
CA GLU A 229 4.08 28.33 -1.33
C GLU A 229 4.08 29.17 -2.61
N LYS A 230 4.19 28.51 -3.77
CA LYS A 230 4.12 29.17 -5.09
C LYS A 230 2.81 29.93 -5.29
N TYR A 231 1.69 29.33 -4.86
CA TYR A 231 0.38 29.94 -4.95
C TYR A 231 0.23 31.20 -4.09
N CYS A 232 0.67 31.15 -2.84
CA CYS A 232 0.66 32.30 -1.95
C CYS A 232 1.57 33.42 -2.50
N TYR A 233 2.74 33.08 -3.04
CA TYR A 233 3.65 34.03 -3.66
C TYR A 233 3.02 34.72 -4.89
N ALA A 234 2.47 33.95 -5.83
CA ALA A 234 1.80 34.49 -7.02
C ALA A 234 0.59 35.38 -6.65
N SER A 235 -0.22 34.93 -5.69
CA SER A 235 -1.36 35.71 -5.19
C SER A 235 -0.88 37.02 -4.55
N ASN A 236 0.19 36.98 -3.76
CA ASN A 236 0.78 38.17 -3.15
C ASN A 236 1.30 39.17 -4.20
N ASP A 237 1.91 38.71 -5.29
CA ASP A 237 2.34 39.59 -6.39
C ASP A 237 1.15 40.30 -7.05
N ILE A 238 0.11 39.55 -7.40
CA ILE A 238 -1.11 40.10 -8.02
C ILE A 238 -1.81 41.10 -7.09
N ILE A 239 -1.91 40.79 -5.80
CA ILE A 239 -2.44 41.71 -4.79
C ILE A 239 -1.63 43.03 -4.78
N ASN A 240 -0.29 42.97 -4.92
CA ASN A 240 0.55 44.17 -5.04
C ASN A 240 0.24 44.96 -6.31
N ARG A 241 0.18 44.29 -7.47
CA ARG A 241 -0.13 44.94 -8.76
C ARG A 241 -1.47 45.67 -8.70
N ILE A 242 -2.52 45.03 -8.18
CA ILE A 242 -3.84 45.65 -7.99
C ILE A 242 -3.75 46.81 -6.99
N GLY A 243 -3.03 46.64 -5.88
CA GLY A 243 -2.80 47.70 -4.89
C GLY A 243 -2.17 48.96 -5.49
N ILE A 244 -1.20 48.81 -6.40
CA ILE A 244 -0.57 49.91 -7.15
C ILE A 244 -1.61 50.61 -8.04
N ILE A 245 -2.40 49.85 -8.81
CA ILE A 245 -3.43 50.40 -9.71
C ILE A 245 -4.47 51.20 -8.90
N LEU A 246 -4.90 50.66 -7.76
CA LEU A 246 -5.89 51.29 -6.88
C LEU A 246 -5.31 52.35 -5.93
N ARG A 247 -3.98 52.52 -5.90
CA ARG A 247 -3.24 53.39 -4.95
C ARG A 247 -3.60 53.12 -3.48
N LYS A 248 -3.73 51.85 -3.11
CA LYS A 248 -4.06 51.41 -1.74
C LYS A 248 -2.93 50.57 -1.15
N ASN A 249 -2.70 50.71 0.16
CA ASN A 249 -1.81 49.81 0.89
C ASN A 249 -2.49 48.44 1.07
N VAL A 250 -1.83 47.39 0.62
CA VAL A 250 -2.35 46.01 0.60
C VAL A 250 -1.58 45.05 1.52
N ASN A 251 -0.66 45.55 2.35
CA ASN A 251 0.20 44.72 3.18
C ASN A 251 -0.57 43.84 4.17
N LYS A 252 -1.72 44.33 4.68
CA LYS A 252 -2.59 43.57 5.60
C LYS A 252 -3.26 42.35 4.96
N PHE A 253 -3.24 42.24 3.64
CA PHE A 253 -3.89 41.16 2.88
C PHE A 253 -2.90 40.11 2.38
N LYS A 254 -1.64 40.17 2.81
CA LYS A 254 -0.63 39.21 2.37
C LYS A 254 -0.88 37.84 2.96
N LEU A 255 -0.83 36.84 2.09
CA LEU A 255 -0.82 35.43 2.46
C LEU A 255 0.55 35.07 3.05
N PRO A 256 0.61 34.03 3.92
CA PRO A 256 1.88 33.50 4.45
C PRO A 256 2.83 33.04 3.35
N PHE A 257 4.09 32.78 3.71
CA PHE A 257 5.20 32.42 2.81
C PHE A 257 5.73 33.59 1.97
N HIS A 258 6.70 34.32 2.54
CA HIS A 258 7.29 35.53 1.95
C HIS A 258 8.66 35.30 1.30
N ASN A 259 9.14 34.05 1.24
CA ASN A 259 10.43 33.76 0.66
C ASN A 259 10.42 34.05 -0.85
N GLN A 260 11.53 34.58 -1.34
CA GLN A 260 11.71 34.90 -2.75
C GLN A 260 11.96 33.60 -3.51
N LEU A 261 10.90 33.06 -4.10
CA LEU A 261 10.99 31.89 -4.98
C LEU A 261 11.39 32.35 -6.39
N GLU A 262 12.29 31.62 -7.04
CA GLU A 262 12.48 31.70 -8.50
C GLU A 262 11.24 31.11 -9.19
N LEU A 263 10.15 31.86 -9.20
CA LEU A 263 8.90 31.52 -9.86
C LEU A 263 8.68 32.49 -11.02
N ASN A 264 8.53 31.95 -12.23
CA ASN A 264 7.99 32.71 -13.35
C ASN A 264 6.48 32.89 -13.14
N ILE A 265 6.08 34.04 -12.58
CA ILE A 265 4.69 34.32 -12.23
C ILE A 265 3.81 34.28 -13.48
N GLU A 266 4.23 34.89 -14.58
CA GLU A 266 3.44 34.96 -15.82
C GLU A 266 3.13 33.56 -16.37
N GLU A 267 4.11 32.65 -16.36
CA GLU A 267 3.91 31.25 -16.76
C GLU A 267 2.96 30.52 -15.79
N TYR A 268 3.16 30.69 -14.48
CA TYR A 268 2.29 30.09 -13.46
C TYR A 268 0.84 30.59 -13.53
N MET A 269 0.64 31.84 -13.97
CA MET A 269 -0.67 32.45 -14.17
C MET A 269 -1.41 31.91 -15.40
N ASN A 270 -0.67 31.50 -16.43
CA ASN A 270 -1.25 30.99 -17.67
C ASN A 270 -1.68 29.52 -17.55
N GLU A 271 -1.23 28.81 -16.53
CA GLU A 271 -1.70 27.47 -16.22
C GLU A 271 -3.16 27.49 -15.72
N THR A 272 -4.06 26.89 -16.50
CA THR A 272 -5.45 26.70 -16.08
C THR A 272 -5.55 25.57 -15.06
N ASN A 273 -5.97 25.92 -13.84
CA ASN A 273 -6.24 24.93 -12.80
C ASN A 273 -7.45 25.35 -11.96
N GLU A 274 -8.37 24.41 -11.75
CA GLU A 274 -9.62 24.62 -10.99
C GLU A 274 -9.37 24.87 -9.50
N ASN A 275 -8.20 24.53 -8.97
CA ASN A 275 -7.86 24.82 -7.58
C ASN A 275 -7.29 26.24 -7.34
N ARG A 276 -7.22 27.08 -8.39
CA ARG A 276 -6.62 28.42 -8.35
C ARG A 276 -7.64 29.55 -8.47
N GLN A 277 -8.83 29.37 -7.92
CA GLN A 277 -9.98 30.25 -8.17
C GLN A 277 -9.72 31.70 -7.80
N ILE A 278 -9.13 31.97 -6.63
CA ILE A 278 -8.83 33.35 -6.20
C ILE A 278 -7.80 34.00 -7.09
N LEU A 279 -6.79 33.22 -7.50
CA LEU A 279 -5.70 33.69 -8.34
C LEU A 279 -6.20 34.02 -9.76
N ASN A 280 -7.09 33.19 -10.31
CA ASN A 280 -7.75 33.41 -11.59
C ASN A 280 -8.61 34.67 -11.56
N VAL A 281 -9.40 34.83 -10.49
CA VAL A 281 -10.26 35.98 -10.27
C VAL A 281 -9.44 37.26 -10.12
N LEU A 282 -8.40 37.27 -9.30
CA LEU A 282 -7.54 38.44 -9.12
C LEU A 282 -6.81 38.82 -10.43
N SER A 283 -6.37 37.85 -11.22
CA SER A 283 -5.80 38.11 -12.56
C SER A 283 -6.79 38.77 -13.51
N SER A 284 -8.03 38.29 -13.52
CA SER A 284 -9.08 38.86 -14.37
C SER A 284 -9.34 40.34 -14.05
N LEU A 285 -9.13 40.77 -12.80
CA LEU A 285 -9.24 42.17 -12.40
C LEU A 285 -8.11 43.04 -12.99
N ILE A 286 -6.88 42.51 -13.05
CA ILE A 286 -5.75 43.21 -13.68
C ILE A 286 -6.01 43.40 -15.18
N THR A 287 -6.37 42.32 -15.88
CA THR A 287 -6.58 42.35 -17.35
C THR A 287 -7.71 43.31 -17.76
N ASN A 288 -8.72 43.48 -16.91
CA ASN A 288 -9.89 44.30 -17.22
C ASN A 288 -9.77 45.80 -16.84
N SER A 289 -8.67 46.20 -16.17
CA SER A 289 -8.12 47.55 -15.88
C SER A 289 -9.02 48.73 -15.46
N HIS A 290 -10.35 48.60 -15.53
CA HIS A 290 -11.30 49.69 -15.34
C HIS A 290 -12.13 49.58 -14.05
N PHE A 291 -11.96 48.51 -13.26
CA PHE A 291 -12.63 48.28 -11.95
C PHE A 291 -14.09 48.78 -11.90
N LYS A 292 -14.84 48.59 -12.99
CA LYS A 292 -16.23 49.05 -13.09
C LYS A 292 -17.07 48.25 -12.11
N LYS A 293 -17.96 48.92 -11.37
CA LYS A 293 -18.76 48.32 -10.29
C LYS A 293 -19.43 47.00 -10.69
N ASP A 294 -20.06 46.96 -11.88
CA ASP A 294 -20.76 45.77 -12.37
C ASP A 294 -19.81 44.60 -12.66
N LYS A 295 -18.68 44.86 -13.30
CA LYS A 295 -17.67 43.83 -13.60
C LYS A 295 -17.03 43.27 -12.34
N VAL A 296 -16.73 44.14 -11.38
CA VAL A 296 -16.07 43.73 -10.12
C VAL A 296 -17.04 42.90 -9.26
N LYS A 297 -18.35 43.20 -9.32
CA LYS A 297 -19.40 42.39 -8.69
C LYS A 297 -19.53 41.01 -9.34
N GLU A 298 -19.56 40.95 -10.68
CA GLU A 298 -19.60 39.69 -11.43
C GLU A 298 -18.41 38.77 -11.08
N VAL A 299 -17.22 39.35 -10.95
CA VAL A 299 -16.00 38.64 -10.53
C VAL A 299 -16.15 38.07 -9.11
N PHE A 300 -16.71 38.85 -8.17
CA PHE A 300 -16.98 38.39 -6.80
C PHE A 300 -18.00 37.25 -6.75
N GLU A 301 -19.10 37.37 -7.50
CA GLU A 301 -20.13 36.33 -7.62
C GLU A 301 -19.55 35.04 -8.22
N THR A 302 -18.66 35.17 -9.20
CA THR A 302 -17.94 34.04 -9.80
C THR A 302 -17.07 33.35 -8.76
N TYR A 303 -16.26 34.08 -8.00
CA TYR A 303 -15.46 33.49 -6.92
C TYR A 303 -16.33 32.81 -5.85
N SER A 304 -17.40 33.47 -5.41
CA SER A 304 -18.29 32.97 -4.35
C SER A 304 -18.92 31.62 -4.73
N ARG A 305 -19.21 31.38 -6.02
CA ARG A 305 -19.72 30.09 -6.52
C ARG A 305 -18.67 28.97 -6.46
N PHE A 306 -17.38 29.29 -6.47
CA PHE A 306 -16.30 28.29 -6.53
C PHE A 306 -15.34 28.37 -5.33
N VAL A 307 -15.72 29.08 -4.28
CA VAL A 307 -14.87 29.36 -3.11
C VAL A 307 -14.24 28.09 -2.51
N GLY A 308 -14.98 26.98 -2.43
CA GLY A 308 -14.48 25.73 -1.84
C GLY A 308 -13.54 24.94 -2.74
N LYS A 309 -13.50 25.22 -4.04
CA LYS A 309 -12.54 24.61 -4.97
C LYS A 309 -11.16 25.27 -4.86
N ASP A 310 -11.07 26.47 -4.30
CA ASP A 310 -9.79 27.16 -4.09
C ASP A 310 -8.86 26.39 -3.14
N MET A 311 -7.59 26.28 -3.50
CA MET A 311 -6.59 25.54 -2.73
C MET A 311 -6.46 26.04 -1.28
N LEU A 312 -6.65 27.34 -1.01
CA LEU A 312 -6.59 27.88 0.35
C LEU A 312 -7.74 27.39 1.23
N ASN A 313 -8.88 27.02 0.62
CA ASN A 313 -10.08 26.59 1.33
C ASN A 313 -10.21 25.07 1.46
N ASN A 314 -9.34 24.31 0.80
CA ASN A 314 -9.31 22.86 0.88
C ASN A 314 -7.95 22.28 1.30
N VAL A 315 -7.07 23.08 1.91
CA VAL A 315 -5.76 22.64 2.46
C VAL A 315 -5.88 21.43 3.40
N LEU A 316 -7.00 21.33 4.12
CA LEU A 316 -7.27 20.22 5.03
C LEU A 316 -7.71 18.93 4.33
N VAL A 317 -7.94 18.94 3.01
CA VAL A 317 -8.08 17.73 2.18
C VAL A 317 -6.70 17.16 1.92
N SER A 318 -6.08 16.66 2.99
CA SER A 318 -4.74 16.07 2.97
C SER A 318 -4.75 14.70 3.64
N GLU A 319 -3.80 13.86 3.26
CA GLU A 319 -3.66 12.52 3.85
C GLU A 319 -3.54 12.57 5.37
N ASN A 320 -2.75 13.50 5.91
CA ASN A 320 -2.55 13.65 7.36
C ASN A 320 -3.84 13.99 8.10
N SER A 321 -4.57 15.01 7.64
CA SER A 321 -5.82 15.46 8.28
C SER A 321 -6.89 14.37 8.21
N LEU A 322 -7.05 13.74 7.04
CA LEU A 322 -8.05 12.70 6.83
C LEU A 322 -7.72 11.42 7.61
N THR A 323 -6.45 11.01 7.65
CA THR A 323 -6.00 9.84 8.41
C THR A 323 -6.33 9.98 9.90
N PHE A 324 -6.08 11.17 10.47
CA PHE A 324 -6.41 11.44 11.87
C PHE A 324 -7.90 11.22 12.19
N PHE A 325 -8.80 11.77 11.38
CA PHE A 325 -10.24 11.57 11.61
C PHE A 325 -10.69 10.14 11.31
N MET A 326 -10.11 9.51 10.28
CA MET A 326 -10.38 8.11 9.95
C MET A 326 -10.00 7.16 11.08
N GLN A 327 -8.87 7.39 11.75
CA GLN A 327 -8.46 6.59 12.91
C GLN A 327 -9.47 6.72 14.06
N ILE A 328 -9.91 7.94 14.40
CA ILE A 328 -10.93 8.15 15.43
C ILE A 328 -12.23 7.42 15.06
N ILE A 329 -12.70 7.55 13.82
CA ILE A 329 -13.93 6.89 13.35
C ILE A 329 -13.79 5.36 13.44
N GLN A 330 -12.67 4.80 12.97
CA GLN A 330 -12.46 3.36 12.92
C GLN A 330 -12.39 2.75 14.33
N GLU A 331 -11.67 3.39 15.25
CA GLU A 331 -11.57 3.00 16.66
C GLU A 331 -12.90 3.08 17.41
N ASN A 332 -13.89 3.83 16.90
CA ASN A 332 -15.20 3.97 17.52
C ASN A 332 -16.31 3.15 16.83
N THR A 333 -16.02 2.50 15.71
CA THR A 333 -17.03 1.75 14.92
C THR A 333 -16.73 0.26 14.83
N PHE A 334 -15.45 -0.13 14.77
CA PHE A 334 -14.98 -1.52 14.64
C PHE A 334 -15.64 -2.34 13.51
N ARG A 335 -16.05 -1.68 12.41
CA ARG A 335 -16.67 -2.35 11.24
C ARG A 335 -16.31 -1.65 9.93
N LYS A 336 -16.70 -2.26 8.80
CA LYS A 336 -16.64 -1.58 7.50
C LYS A 336 -17.68 -0.46 7.44
N LEU A 337 -17.28 0.70 6.95
CA LEU A 337 -18.07 1.92 6.96
C LEU A 337 -18.99 2.04 5.74
N ASN A 338 -20.23 2.50 5.96
CA ASN A 338 -21.06 3.12 4.94
C ASN A 338 -20.80 4.62 4.97
N VAL A 339 -20.23 5.16 3.90
CA VAL A 339 -19.79 6.56 3.81
C VAL A 339 -20.58 7.26 2.73
N LEU A 340 -21.23 8.36 3.10
CA LEU A 340 -21.94 9.25 2.18
C LEU A 340 -21.21 10.59 2.11
N GLU A 341 -20.87 11.04 0.91
CA GLU A 341 -20.40 12.42 0.70
C GLU A 341 -21.46 13.22 -0.06
N ILE A 342 -21.89 14.34 0.52
CA ILE A 342 -22.74 15.33 -0.15
C ILE A 342 -21.82 16.44 -0.65
N ILE A 343 -21.44 16.34 -1.92
CA ILE A 343 -20.52 17.26 -2.58
C ILE A 343 -21.27 18.52 -2.98
N ARG A 344 -20.78 19.66 -2.51
CA ARG A 344 -21.18 21.00 -2.95
C ARG A 344 -20.06 21.59 -3.80
N ASN A 345 -19.86 22.91 -3.78
CA ASN A 345 -18.74 23.58 -4.47
C ASN A 345 -17.37 23.30 -3.80
N PHE A 346 -17.03 22.04 -3.59
CA PHE A 346 -15.84 21.53 -2.87
C PHE A 346 -15.27 20.30 -3.59
N PRO A 347 -13.97 19.97 -3.42
CA PRO A 347 -13.39 18.75 -3.99
C PRO A 347 -14.04 17.48 -3.42
N CYS A 348 -14.00 16.39 -4.21
CA CYS A 348 -14.41 15.06 -3.76
C CYS A 348 -13.38 14.51 -2.76
N VAL A 349 -13.81 14.16 -1.54
CA VAL A 349 -12.94 13.75 -0.43
C VAL A 349 -12.99 12.25 -0.17
N ILE A 350 -14.14 11.60 -0.43
CA ILE A 350 -14.37 10.18 -0.15
C ILE A 350 -13.38 9.26 -0.86
N THR A 351 -12.89 9.66 -2.04
CA THR A 351 -11.85 8.92 -2.77
C THR A 351 -10.53 8.88 -2.02
N SER A 352 -10.09 10.02 -1.48
CA SER A 352 -8.88 10.12 -0.65
C SER A 352 -9.04 9.31 0.63
N MET A 353 -10.22 9.35 1.26
CA MET A 353 -10.50 8.54 2.44
C MET A 353 -10.52 7.04 2.14
N ALA A 354 -11.02 6.63 0.96
CA ALA A 354 -10.98 5.23 0.52
C ALA A 354 -9.54 4.74 0.30
N ASP A 355 -8.69 5.60 -0.27
CA ASP A 355 -7.27 5.29 -0.48
C ASP A 355 -6.53 5.14 0.87
N ILE A 356 -6.80 6.02 1.84
CA ILE A 356 -6.29 5.92 3.21
C ILE A 356 -6.76 4.64 3.88
N GLN A 357 -8.06 4.31 3.79
CA GLN A 357 -8.62 3.07 4.35
C GLN A 357 -7.90 1.85 3.77
N LYS A 358 -7.70 1.81 2.45
CA LYS A 358 -7.03 0.69 1.78
C LYS A 358 -5.56 0.61 2.19
N LYS A 359 -4.86 1.75 2.23
CA LYS A 359 -3.44 1.84 2.55
C LYS A 359 -3.17 1.38 3.99
N TYR A 360 -3.86 1.96 4.97
CA TYR A 360 -3.52 1.79 6.38
C TYR A 360 -4.32 0.67 7.08
N LEU A 361 -5.57 0.44 6.67
CA LEU A 361 -6.45 -0.56 7.31
C LEU A 361 -6.62 -1.82 6.47
N GLN A 362 -5.94 -1.92 5.31
CA GLN A 362 -5.97 -3.08 4.40
C GLN A 362 -7.39 -3.59 4.12
N SER A 363 -8.36 -2.66 4.07
CA SER A 363 -9.78 -2.94 3.93
C SER A 363 -10.45 -1.89 3.05
N SER A 364 -11.66 -2.19 2.58
CA SER A 364 -12.49 -1.26 1.82
C SER A 364 -13.66 -0.78 2.66
N PHE A 365 -14.26 0.35 2.25
CA PHE A 365 -15.61 0.69 2.69
C PHE A 365 -16.59 -0.43 2.36
N LYS A 366 -17.66 -0.52 3.16
CA LYS A 366 -18.79 -1.40 2.87
C LYS A 366 -19.59 -0.86 1.69
N LYS A 367 -19.85 0.44 1.70
CA LYS A 367 -20.51 1.19 0.63
C LYS A 367 -20.01 2.64 0.66
N GLY A 368 -19.52 3.14 -0.47
CA GLY A 368 -19.27 4.56 -0.67
C GLY A 368 -20.35 5.15 -1.57
N SER A 369 -20.87 6.33 -1.24
CA SER A 369 -21.88 7.00 -2.06
C SER A 369 -21.61 8.50 -2.12
N ILE A 370 -21.80 9.09 -3.30
CA ILE A 370 -21.65 10.51 -3.56
C ILE A 370 -22.98 11.06 -4.03
N ILE A 371 -23.38 12.21 -3.50
CA ILE A 371 -24.46 13.03 -4.04
C ILE A 371 -23.85 14.37 -4.45
N THR A 372 -24.00 14.71 -5.72
CA THR A 372 -23.46 15.95 -6.31
C THR A 372 -24.49 16.56 -7.25
N THR A 373 -24.53 17.89 -7.32
CA THR A 373 -25.33 18.63 -8.31
C THR A 373 -24.60 18.75 -9.66
N LYS A 374 -23.29 18.47 -9.71
CA LYS A 374 -22.47 18.49 -10.93
C LYS A 374 -21.71 17.17 -11.09
N LEU A 375 -22.17 16.36 -12.04
CA LEU A 375 -21.60 15.05 -12.37
C LEU A 375 -20.29 15.12 -13.16
N SER A 376 -20.01 16.24 -13.82
CA SER A 376 -18.84 16.43 -14.70
C SER A 376 -17.49 16.35 -13.98
N ASP A 377 -17.47 16.62 -12.67
CA ASP A 377 -16.24 16.84 -11.91
C ASP A 377 -15.69 15.54 -11.29
N VAL A 378 -16.31 14.38 -11.57
CA VAL A 378 -15.96 13.11 -10.92
C VAL A 378 -15.73 12.00 -11.94
N ASP A 379 -14.50 11.48 -12.00
CA ASP A 379 -14.13 10.38 -12.87
C ASP A 379 -14.75 9.06 -12.38
N GLN A 380 -15.70 8.54 -13.16
CA GLN A 380 -16.43 7.31 -12.81
C GLN A 380 -15.53 6.08 -12.74
N ASN A 381 -14.42 6.03 -13.47
CA ASN A 381 -13.49 4.91 -13.42
C ASN A 381 -12.78 4.86 -12.06
N ILE A 382 -12.33 6.03 -11.57
CA ILE A 382 -11.69 6.20 -10.26
C ILE A 382 -12.64 5.78 -9.14
N LEU A 383 -13.93 6.11 -9.27
CA LEU A 383 -14.97 5.72 -8.31
C LEU A 383 -15.25 4.22 -8.33
N ALA A 384 -15.36 3.62 -9.51
CA ALA A 384 -15.62 2.19 -9.68
C ALA A 384 -14.54 1.32 -9.04
N GLU A 385 -13.26 1.69 -9.23
CA GLU A 385 -12.11 1.02 -8.59
C GLU A 385 -12.17 1.03 -7.05
N ARG A 386 -12.88 2.01 -6.47
CA ARG A 386 -12.99 2.24 -5.03
C ARG A 386 -14.35 1.78 -4.46
N ASN A 387 -15.21 1.16 -5.27
CA ASN A 387 -16.58 0.78 -4.90
C ASN A 387 -17.43 1.98 -4.42
N ILE A 388 -17.30 3.12 -5.09
CA ILE A 388 -18.04 4.35 -4.78
C ILE A 388 -19.07 4.58 -5.88
N GLN A 389 -20.32 4.85 -5.50
CA GLN A 389 -21.43 5.07 -6.43
C GLN A 389 -21.86 6.53 -6.40
N VAL A 390 -22.25 7.08 -7.56
CA VAL A 390 -22.89 8.40 -7.62
C VAL A 390 -24.40 8.21 -7.61
N LEU A 391 -25.07 8.90 -6.70
CA LEU A 391 -26.51 8.86 -6.49
C LEU A 391 -27.14 10.21 -6.87
N PRO A 392 -28.35 10.22 -7.45
CA PRO A 392 -29.07 11.45 -7.73
C PRO A 392 -29.53 12.14 -6.44
N GLU A 393 -29.73 13.45 -6.49
CA GLU A 393 -30.08 14.29 -5.33
C GLU A 393 -31.36 13.83 -4.61
N GLY A 394 -32.36 13.34 -5.35
CA GLY A 394 -33.61 12.81 -4.78
C GLY A 394 -33.43 11.61 -3.85
N SER A 395 -32.28 10.91 -3.92
CA SER A 395 -31.97 9.75 -3.07
C SER A 395 -31.81 10.10 -1.60
N LEU A 396 -31.57 11.37 -1.25
CA LEU A 396 -31.40 11.81 0.14
C LEU A 396 -32.60 11.41 1.01
N THR A 397 -33.81 11.48 0.46
CA THR A 397 -35.03 11.15 1.20
C THR A 397 -35.09 9.66 1.56
N ASP A 398 -34.65 8.78 0.66
CA ASP A 398 -34.63 7.34 0.91
C ASP A 398 -33.48 6.94 1.83
N ILE A 399 -32.30 7.56 1.66
CA ILE A 399 -31.17 7.36 2.57
C ILE A 399 -31.50 7.82 3.99
N ALA A 400 -32.22 8.94 4.14
CA ALA A 400 -32.68 9.42 5.44
C ALA A 400 -33.70 8.49 6.10
N LYS A 401 -34.55 7.79 5.32
CA LYS A 401 -35.45 6.75 5.84
C LYS A 401 -34.69 5.50 6.27
N GLU A 402 -33.72 5.07 5.46
CA GLU A 402 -32.87 3.91 5.76
C GLU A 402 -31.99 4.15 6.98
N LYS A 403 -31.42 5.35 7.08
CA LYS A 403 -30.53 5.81 8.16
C LYS A 403 -29.41 4.81 8.45
N THR A 404 -28.68 4.41 7.42
CA THR A 404 -27.63 3.38 7.51
C THR A 404 -26.19 3.92 7.41
N GLN A 405 -26.02 5.23 7.25
CA GLN A 405 -24.69 5.82 7.02
C GLN A 405 -23.92 5.89 8.34
N ASP A 406 -22.71 5.34 8.35
CA ASP A 406 -21.79 5.42 9.49
C ASP A 406 -21.11 6.79 9.52
N VAL A 407 -20.81 7.35 8.34
CA VAL A 407 -20.16 8.65 8.17
C VAL A 407 -20.87 9.45 7.07
N ALA A 408 -21.20 10.72 7.35
CA ALA A 408 -21.58 11.68 6.32
C ALA A 408 -20.53 12.79 6.20
N ILE A 409 -20.16 13.14 4.98
CA ILE A 409 -19.13 14.13 4.66
C ILE A 409 -19.78 15.27 3.89
N SER A 410 -19.50 16.51 4.25
CA SER A 410 -19.85 17.67 3.43
C SER A 410 -19.00 18.89 3.78
N SER A 411 -19.31 20.00 3.13
CA SER A 411 -18.59 21.26 3.24
C SER A 411 -19.54 22.45 3.30
N PHE A 412 -19.22 23.45 4.13
CA PHE A 412 -19.87 24.76 4.15
C PHE A 412 -18.81 25.87 4.15
N MET A 413 -18.69 26.58 3.02
CA MET A 413 -17.65 27.60 2.82
C MET A 413 -18.18 29.02 2.96
N CYS A 414 -19.36 29.30 2.40
CA CYS A 414 -20.04 30.57 2.58
C CYS A 414 -21.53 30.40 2.26
N GLY A 415 -22.37 31.28 2.78
CA GLY A 415 -23.80 31.31 2.50
C GLY A 415 -24.63 31.79 3.69
N PRO A 416 -25.95 31.91 3.52
CA PRO A 416 -26.86 32.27 4.60
C PRO A 416 -26.88 31.20 5.70
N LEU A 417 -27.19 31.61 6.92
CA LEU A 417 -27.24 30.72 8.08
C LEU A 417 -28.30 29.60 7.91
N SER A 418 -29.39 29.88 7.20
CA SER A 418 -30.43 28.90 6.88
C SER A 418 -29.88 27.72 6.06
N GLU A 419 -28.97 27.96 5.12
CA GLU A 419 -28.34 26.88 4.35
C GLU A 419 -27.43 26.00 5.21
N LEU A 420 -26.73 26.58 6.18
CA LEU A 420 -25.94 25.82 7.16
C LEU A 420 -26.86 24.95 8.03
N GLN A 421 -27.97 25.52 8.49
CA GLN A 421 -28.98 24.83 9.25
C GLN A 421 -29.56 23.63 8.46
N ASP A 422 -29.97 23.85 7.21
CA ASP A 422 -30.53 22.80 6.35
C ASP A 422 -29.51 21.70 6.02
N LEU A 423 -28.24 22.08 5.81
CA LEU A 423 -27.16 21.13 5.62
C LEU A 423 -27.00 20.23 6.84
N LEU A 424 -26.88 20.81 8.03
CA LEU A 424 -26.71 20.03 9.27
C LEU A 424 -27.93 19.17 9.57
N GLN A 425 -29.14 19.64 9.25
CA GLN A 425 -30.36 18.82 9.33
C GLN A 425 -30.27 17.60 8.43
N THR A 426 -29.83 17.79 7.18
CA THR A 426 -29.66 16.72 6.19
C THR A 426 -28.60 15.71 6.63
N LEU A 427 -27.44 16.18 7.10
CA LEU A 427 -26.37 15.30 7.56
C LEU A 427 -26.78 14.49 8.79
N THR A 428 -27.55 15.08 9.71
CA THR A 428 -28.03 14.39 10.90
C THR A 428 -29.12 13.35 10.58
N SER A 429 -29.93 13.58 9.54
CA SER A 429 -31.02 12.66 9.18
C SER A 429 -30.52 11.36 8.55
N VAL A 430 -29.40 11.41 7.81
CA VAL A 430 -28.85 10.26 7.08
C VAL A 430 -27.91 9.37 7.92
N VAL A 431 -27.29 9.93 8.96
CA VAL A 431 -26.30 9.24 9.80
C VAL A 431 -27.00 8.47 10.93
N ILE A 432 -26.50 7.27 11.23
CA ILE A 432 -26.96 6.45 12.38
C ILE A 432 -26.79 7.20 13.71
N SER A 433 -27.48 6.78 14.77
CA SER A 433 -27.44 7.46 16.10
C SER A 433 -26.03 7.66 16.68
N ASN A 434 -25.12 6.72 16.41
CA ASN A 434 -23.73 6.75 16.87
C ASN A 434 -22.72 7.05 15.75
N GLY A 435 -23.19 7.55 14.61
CA GLY A 435 -22.34 7.83 13.46
C GLY A 435 -21.68 9.19 13.53
N PHE A 436 -20.89 9.49 12.51
CA PHE A 436 -20.03 10.67 12.47
C PHE A 436 -20.40 11.58 11.31
N ILE A 437 -20.23 12.88 11.51
CA ILE A 437 -20.29 13.86 10.44
C ILE A 437 -18.90 14.50 10.32
N LEU A 438 -18.32 14.45 9.13
CA LEU A 438 -17.08 15.13 8.80
C LEU A 438 -17.42 16.40 8.01
N LEU A 439 -17.19 17.57 8.60
CA LEU A 439 -17.59 18.85 8.04
C LEU A 439 -16.37 19.73 7.76
N PHE A 440 -16.14 20.04 6.49
CA PHE A 440 -15.23 21.11 6.09
C PHE A 440 -15.95 22.44 6.24
N TYR A 441 -15.41 23.35 7.02
CA TYR A 441 -16.10 24.55 7.42
C TYR A 441 -15.18 25.77 7.40
N LYS A 442 -15.64 26.85 6.80
CA LYS A 442 -14.90 28.11 6.76
C LYS A 442 -15.40 29.06 7.84
N GLU A 443 -14.55 29.32 8.82
CA GLU A 443 -14.88 30.17 9.97
C GLU A 443 -14.64 31.65 9.70
N LYS A 444 -13.68 31.95 8.83
CA LYS A 444 -13.26 33.31 8.50
C LYS A 444 -12.72 33.38 7.08
N ALA A 445 -12.85 34.55 6.48
CA ALA A 445 -12.21 34.87 5.22
C ALA A 445 -10.69 34.93 5.39
N ASN A 446 -9.97 34.39 4.41
CA ASN A 446 -8.51 34.47 4.34
C ASN A 446 -8.07 35.87 3.87
N PRO A 447 -6.80 36.27 4.03
CA PRO A 447 -6.34 37.60 3.66
C PRO A 447 -6.63 38.01 2.20
N ALA A 448 -6.54 37.07 1.26
CA ALA A 448 -6.80 37.34 -0.15
C ALA A 448 -8.31 37.49 -0.44
N GLU A 449 -9.17 36.75 0.25
CA GLU A 449 -10.63 36.92 0.15
C GLU A 449 -11.09 38.24 0.78
N LEU A 450 -10.48 38.65 1.89
CA LEU A 450 -10.71 39.96 2.49
C LEU A 450 -10.29 41.09 1.53
N PHE A 451 -9.20 40.89 0.79
CA PHE A 451 -8.79 41.82 -0.26
C PHE A 451 -9.82 41.89 -1.38
N LEU A 452 -10.23 40.74 -1.91
CA LEU A 452 -11.26 40.67 -2.94
C LEU A 452 -12.55 41.35 -2.49
N SER A 453 -13.00 41.06 -1.27
CA SER A 453 -14.18 41.69 -0.66
C SER A 453 -14.03 43.22 -0.59
N THR A 454 -12.85 43.71 -0.21
CA THR A 454 -12.54 45.15 -0.16
C THR A 454 -12.54 45.81 -1.53
N VAL A 455 -12.04 45.11 -2.57
CA VAL A 455 -12.02 45.62 -3.94
C VAL A 455 -13.42 45.62 -4.55
N CYS A 456 -14.23 44.61 -4.22
CA CYS A 456 -15.57 44.43 -4.76
C CYS A 456 -16.67 45.19 -4.01
N GLY A 457 -16.43 45.55 -2.75
CA GLY A 457 -17.47 46.15 -1.90
C GLY A 457 -18.58 45.16 -1.53
N GLU A 458 -18.29 43.86 -1.59
CA GLU A 458 -19.17 42.74 -1.24
C GLU A 458 -18.43 41.88 -0.21
N GLU A 459 -19.13 41.32 0.78
CA GLU A 459 -18.51 40.48 1.81
C GLU A 459 -18.87 39.01 1.65
N LEU A 460 -17.88 38.14 1.86
CA LEU A 460 -18.10 36.71 1.86
C LEU A 460 -18.85 36.33 3.14
N GLN A 461 -20.06 35.79 3.01
CA GLN A 461 -20.89 35.38 4.15
C GLN A 461 -20.34 34.10 4.80
N VAL A 462 -19.39 34.26 5.72
CA VAL A 462 -18.82 33.20 6.55
C VAL A 462 -19.35 33.31 7.97
N HIS A 463 -19.40 32.18 8.68
CA HIS A 463 -19.95 32.11 10.04
C HIS A 463 -18.86 31.63 10.99
N SER A 464 -18.72 32.28 12.15
CA SER A 464 -17.67 31.91 13.12
C SER A 464 -17.94 30.54 13.78
N GLU A 465 -16.92 30.00 14.45
CA GLU A 465 -17.09 28.79 15.27
C GLU A 465 -18.20 28.95 16.33
N ALA A 466 -18.33 30.13 16.94
CA ALA A 466 -19.37 30.38 17.94
C ALA A 466 -20.79 30.27 17.35
N VAL A 467 -20.99 30.75 16.12
CA VAL A 467 -22.25 30.61 15.39
C VAL A 467 -22.52 29.14 15.07
N LEU A 468 -21.50 28.42 14.57
CA LEU A 468 -21.62 26.99 14.32
C LEU A 468 -22.01 26.22 15.59
N GLN A 469 -21.34 26.47 16.72
CA GLN A 469 -21.64 25.83 18.00
C GLN A 469 -23.09 26.03 18.43
N GLY A 470 -23.66 27.23 18.23
CA GLY A 470 -25.08 27.48 18.48
C GLY A 470 -25.99 26.57 17.64
N VAL A 471 -25.74 26.48 16.34
CA VAL A 471 -26.53 25.62 15.43
C VAL A 471 -26.35 24.12 15.76
N LEU A 472 -25.15 23.71 16.18
CA LEU A 472 -24.90 22.31 16.58
C LEU A 472 -25.67 21.94 17.85
N GLN A 473 -25.73 22.83 18.84
CA GLN A 473 -26.48 22.62 20.09
C GLN A 473 -27.98 22.43 19.82
N GLU A 474 -28.57 23.25 18.94
CA GLU A 474 -29.97 23.11 18.53
C GLU A 474 -30.30 21.74 17.91
N ARG A 475 -29.28 21.06 17.37
CA ARG A 475 -29.41 19.75 16.69
C ARG A 475 -28.86 18.58 17.49
N ASN A 476 -28.56 18.78 18.78
CA ASN A 476 -27.97 17.76 19.64
C ASN A 476 -26.67 17.16 19.06
N LEU A 477 -25.85 17.98 18.42
CA LEU A 477 -24.52 17.64 17.91
C LEU A 477 -23.43 18.23 18.79
N ILE A 478 -22.33 17.48 18.95
CA ILE A 478 -21.12 17.92 19.65
C ILE A 478 -19.92 17.87 18.71
N ILE A 479 -18.95 18.74 18.95
CA ILE A 479 -17.63 18.70 18.30
C ILE A 479 -16.77 17.69 19.07
N LEU A 480 -16.48 16.56 18.44
CA LEU A 480 -15.56 15.57 19.01
C LEU A 480 -14.10 15.97 18.82
N SER A 481 -13.78 16.47 17.63
CA SER A 481 -12.42 16.76 17.22
C SER A 481 -12.42 17.81 16.09
N LYS A 482 -11.34 18.58 16.00
CA LYS A 482 -11.19 19.73 15.10
C LYS A 482 -9.73 19.92 14.69
N ILE A 483 -9.50 20.11 13.39
CA ILE A 483 -8.24 20.64 12.84
C ILE A 483 -8.53 22.00 12.21
N SER A 484 -7.84 23.06 12.62
CA SER A 484 -7.90 24.38 11.96
C SER A 484 -6.69 24.65 11.09
N ASP A 485 -6.88 25.26 9.93
CA ASP A 485 -5.81 25.75 9.07
C ASP A 485 -5.50 27.24 9.31
N PRO A 486 -4.38 27.78 8.79
CA PRO A 486 -4.03 29.19 8.95
C PRO A 486 -4.84 30.15 8.06
N PHE A 487 -5.61 29.63 7.11
CA PHE A 487 -6.42 30.42 6.15
C PHE A 487 -7.87 30.61 6.61
N GLY A 488 -8.26 30.03 7.75
CA GLY A 488 -9.59 30.20 8.32
C GLY A 488 -10.57 29.08 7.99
N GLY A 489 -10.11 28.00 7.38
CA GLY A 489 -10.83 26.74 7.29
C GLY A 489 -10.57 25.86 8.51
N SER A 490 -11.53 24.98 8.78
CA SER A 490 -11.46 23.95 9.80
C SER A 490 -12.15 22.69 9.32
N LEU A 491 -11.63 21.54 9.73
CA LEU A 491 -12.24 20.23 9.55
C LEU A 491 -12.75 19.75 10.89
N TYR A 492 -14.06 19.55 10.98
CA TYR A 492 -14.75 19.13 12.19
C TYR A 492 -15.18 17.67 12.09
N LEU A 493 -14.94 16.91 13.15
CA LEU A 493 -15.60 15.65 13.40
C LEU A 493 -16.70 15.86 14.43
N LEU A 494 -17.94 15.67 14.00
CA LEU A 494 -19.14 15.86 14.80
C LEU A 494 -19.81 14.52 15.06
N ARG A 495 -20.55 14.43 16.16
CA ARG A 495 -21.39 13.28 16.51
C ARG A 495 -22.59 13.75 17.30
N SER A 496 -23.69 12.99 17.28
CA SER A 496 -24.81 13.28 18.16
C SER A 496 -24.43 13.06 19.62
N SER A 497 -24.88 13.95 20.50
CA SER A 497 -24.71 13.79 21.94
C SER A 497 -25.50 12.55 22.38
N SER A 498 -24.80 11.51 22.82
CA SER A 498 -25.43 10.33 23.39
C SER A 498 -25.84 10.60 24.83
N ASN A 499 -27.12 10.48 25.15
CA ASN A 499 -27.56 10.30 26.54
C ASN A 499 -27.08 8.92 26.98
N SER A 500 -25.96 8.85 27.69
CA SER A 500 -25.39 7.56 28.09
C SER A 500 -26.31 6.84 29.07
N SER A 501 -26.52 5.55 28.82
CA SER A 501 -26.91 4.56 29.81
C SER A 501 -25.91 4.51 30.98
N HIS A 502 -26.24 3.77 32.04
CA HIS A 502 -25.39 3.56 33.20
C HIS A 502 -23.94 3.21 32.79
N GLN A 503 -22.97 4.01 33.22
CA GLN A 503 -21.55 3.79 32.95
C GLN A 503 -20.89 3.12 34.17
N THR A 504 -20.24 1.97 33.95
CA THR A 504 -19.39 1.33 34.95
C THR A 504 -17.98 1.93 34.89
N ILE A 505 -17.40 2.30 36.04
CA ILE A 505 -16.03 2.80 36.15
C ILE A 505 -15.15 1.71 36.77
N ILE A 506 -14.12 1.27 36.05
CA ILE A 506 -13.15 0.26 36.51
C ILE A 506 -11.76 0.89 36.58
N HIS A 507 -11.13 0.86 37.76
CA HIS A 507 -9.76 1.35 37.95
C HIS A 507 -8.74 0.26 37.57
N VAL A 508 -7.83 0.57 36.64
CA VAL A 508 -6.82 -0.36 36.09
C VAL A 508 -5.40 -0.08 36.59
N THR A 509 -5.26 0.56 37.74
CA THR A 509 -3.96 0.99 38.30
C THR A 509 -3.31 -0.07 39.19
N GLU A 510 -4.05 -1.11 39.58
CA GLU A 510 -3.54 -2.11 40.53
C GLU A 510 -2.61 -3.12 39.82
N PRO A 511 -1.39 -3.38 40.36
CA PRO A 511 -0.41 -4.27 39.74
C PRO A 511 -0.75 -5.76 39.88
N ASN A 512 -1.73 -6.09 40.73
CA ASN A 512 -2.23 -7.45 40.93
C ASN A 512 -3.19 -7.90 39.80
N TYR A 513 -3.53 -7.01 38.86
CA TYR A 513 -4.46 -7.27 37.76
C TYR A 513 -5.88 -7.70 38.19
N VAL A 514 -6.32 -7.40 39.43
CA VAL A 514 -7.68 -7.75 39.92
C VAL A 514 -8.78 -7.12 39.06
N TRP A 515 -8.50 -5.97 38.45
CA TRP A 515 -9.41 -5.32 37.51
C TRP A 515 -9.74 -6.20 36.29
N VAL A 516 -8.90 -7.18 35.94
CA VAL A 516 -9.16 -8.11 34.83
C VAL A 516 -10.37 -8.98 35.13
N ASP A 517 -10.49 -9.50 36.35
CA ASP A 517 -11.63 -10.33 36.72
C ASP A 517 -12.92 -9.51 36.86
N LYS A 518 -12.82 -8.27 37.38
CA LYS A 518 -13.95 -7.31 37.36
C LYS A 518 -14.45 -7.04 35.95
N VAL A 519 -13.55 -6.86 34.98
CA VAL A 519 -13.93 -6.68 33.56
C VAL A 519 -14.61 -7.94 33.02
N LYS A 520 -14.14 -9.15 33.36
CA LYS A 520 -14.78 -10.40 32.93
C LYS A 520 -16.19 -10.55 33.50
N GLU A 521 -16.38 -10.25 34.78
CA GLU A 521 -17.68 -10.30 35.45
C GLU A 521 -18.68 -9.35 34.78
N GLU A 522 -18.32 -8.09 34.58
CA GLU A 522 -19.15 -7.09 33.90
C GLU A 522 -19.49 -7.46 32.44
N LEU A 523 -18.55 -8.08 31.72
CA LEU A 523 -18.79 -8.59 30.37
C LEU A 523 -19.72 -9.82 30.36
N PHE A 524 -19.72 -10.61 31.44
CA PHE A 524 -20.58 -11.78 31.58
C PHE A 524 -22.02 -11.37 31.92
N GLU A 525 -22.20 -10.44 32.87
CA GLU A 525 -23.51 -9.91 33.27
C GLU A 525 -24.26 -9.26 32.08
N LYS A 526 -23.54 -8.50 31.24
CA LYS A 526 -24.11 -7.92 30.02
C LYS A 526 -24.55 -8.94 28.96
N LYS A 527 -23.98 -10.15 28.95
CA LYS A 527 -24.40 -11.23 28.04
C LYS A 527 -25.62 -12.00 28.55
N SER A 528 -25.87 -11.99 29.86
CA SER A 528 -27.07 -12.61 30.45
C SER A 528 -28.32 -11.73 30.33
N ASP A 529 -28.14 -10.41 30.21
CA ASP A 529 -29.23 -9.43 30.06
C ASP A 529 -29.59 -9.10 28.59
N SER A 530 -28.85 -9.64 27.61
CA SER A 530 -29.07 -9.49 26.16
C SER A 530 -29.53 -10.78 25.52
#